data_AF-X0U6G4-F1
#
_entry.id   AF-X0U6G4-F1
#
_cell.length_a   1.000
_cell.length_b   1.000
_cell.length_c   1.000
_cell.angle_alpha   90.00
_cell.angle_beta   90.00
_cell.angle_gamma   90.00
#
_symmetry.space_group_name_H-M   'P 1'
#
loop_
_entity.id
_entity.type
_entity.pdbx_description
1 polymer ?
#
loop_
_entity_poly.entity_id
_entity_poly.type
_entity_poly.pdbx_seq_one_letter_code
_entity_poly.pdbx_strand_id
1 'polypeptide(L)'
;DSKIVTIAEAIKPAGYISASIGKWHLGNDPQFGPIGQGFDVNVGGYSAGHPVKGYFVPYNNPELPDGPPGEYLTDRLTDEALNFIRTNKDKPFFLYLPHYAVHTPLHAKAELIDKYKKKAGSNGQNNPKYAAMIESTDQGVGRIMDKLDELGLTGNTIVFFFSDNGGVKGITSNQPLRGGKGMLYEGGIREPMFVRWPRRTAPNSTCDAPVIGIDFYPTILEITGAKKSKDHILDGQSFVALLNKENSTFDIQYSKFSERALFWHFP
;
A
#
# COMPACT_ATOMS: atom_id res chain seq x y z
N ASP A 1 15.82 -11.68 6.97
CA ASP A 1 17.25 -11.84 6.64
C ASP A 1 17.75 -10.49 6.16
N SER A 2 18.71 -9.86 6.86
CA SER A 2 19.24 -8.54 6.51
C SER A 2 20.17 -8.56 5.30
N LYS A 3 20.43 -9.72 4.71
CA LYS A 3 21.14 -9.84 3.41
C LYS A 3 20.25 -9.48 2.22
N ILE A 4 18.94 -9.44 2.41
CA ILE A 4 17.98 -9.11 1.36
C ILE A 4 17.88 -7.59 1.24
N VAL A 5 18.30 -7.07 0.08
CA VAL A 5 18.22 -5.64 -0.22
C VAL A 5 16.76 -5.27 -0.47
N THR A 6 16.20 -4.43 0.37
CA THR A 6 14.83 -3.91 0.28
C THR A 6 14.69 -2.83 -0.79
N ILE A 7 13.44 -2.44 -1.09
CA ILE A 7 13.14 -1.44 -2.13
C ILE A 7 13.80 -0.10 -1.79
N ALA A 8 13.68 0.36 -0.55
CA ALA A 8 14.24 1.65 -0.11
C ALA A 8 15.77 1.68 -0.25
N GLU A 9 16.45 0.60 0.16
CA GLU A 9 17.90 0.47 -0.03
C GLU A 9 18.31 0.49 -1.51
N ALA A 10 17.54 -0.16 -2.37
CA ALA A 10 17.86 -0.28 -3.79
C ALA A 10 17.67 1.03 -4.57
N ILE A 11 16.65 1.83 -4.23
CA ILE A 11 16.36 3.11 -4.92
C ILE A 11 17.18 4.28 -4.40
N LYS A 12 17.76 4.18 -3.20
CA LYS A 12 18.53 5.26 -2.59
C LYS A 12 19.73 5.72 -3.45
N PRO A 13 20.55 4.82 -4.05
CA PRO A 13 21.58 5.22 -5.01
C PRO A 13 21.05 5.87 -6.29
N ALA A 14 19.77 5.69 -6.64
CA ALA A 14 19.11 6.37 -7.75
C ALA A 14 18.62 7.78 -7.37
N GLY A 15 18.91 8.26 -6.16
CA GLY A 15 18.62 9.62 -5.70
C GLY A 15 17.25 9.81 -5.07
N TYR A 16 16.50 8.73 -4.83
CA TYR A 16 15.19 8.80 -4.20
C TYR A 16 15.31 9.02 -2.69
N ILE A 17 14.51 9.94 -2.16
CA ILE A 17 14.22 9.99 -0.72
C ILE A 17 13.01 9.10 -0.42
N SER A 18 13.06 8.37 0.69
CA SER A 18 12.07 7.33 1.00
C SER A 18 11.43 7.49 2.38
N ALA A 19 10.13 7.23 2.48
CA ALA A 19 9.39 7.20 3.73
C ALA A 19 8.53 5.94 3.88
N SER A 20 8.52 5.38 5.08
CA SER A 20 7.57 4.36 5.52
C SER A 20 6.65 4.98 6.58
N ILE A 21 5.36 5.07 6.29
CA ILE A 21 4.37 5.73 7.15
C ILE A 21 3.23 4.75 7.44
N GLY A 22 3.15 4.27 8.68
CA GLY A 22 2.13 3.31 9.12
C GLY A 22 2.72 1.97 9.56
N LYS A 23 2.04 0.86 9.25
CA LYS A 23 2.37 -0.50 9.68
C LYS A 23 3.69 -0.99 9.09
N TRP A 24 4.59 -1.50 9.94
CA TRP A 24 5.79 -2.19 9.48
C TRP A 24 5.66 -3.71 9.61
N HIS A 25 5.52 -4.24 10.83
CA HIS A 25 5.27 -5.66 11.11
C HIS A 25 6.37 -6.63 10.64
N LEU A 26 7.59 -6.15 10.41
CA LEU A 26 8.74 -6.95 9.96
C LEU A 26 9.92 -6.93 10.95
N GLY A 27 9.75 -6.29 12.11
CA GLY A 27 10.79 -6.15 13.13
C GLY A 27 10.74 -4.80 13.85
N ASN A 28 11.58 -4.62 14.87
CA ASN A 28 11.68 -3.38 15.65
C ASN A 28 13.10 -3.03 16.11
N ASP A 29 14.09 -3.90 15.93
CA ASP A 29 15.49 -3.58 16.21
C ASP A 29 16.05 -2.59 15.16
N PRO A 30 17.01 -1.72 15.51
CA PRO A 30 17.77 -0.88 14.59
C PRO A 30 18.09 -1.50 13.22
N GLN A 31 18.37 -2.80 13.14
CA GLN A 31 18.61 -3.48 11.87
C GLN A 31 17.33 -3.80 11.07
N PHE A 32 16.25 -4.23 11.73
CA PHE A 32 15.04 -4.76 11.07
C PHE A 32 13.87 -3.78 11.00
N GLY A 33 13.96 -2.62 11.67
CA GLY A 33 12.99 -1.54 11.52
C GLY A 33 13.10 -0.82 10.16
N PRO A 34 12.15 0.06 9.81
CA PRO A 34 12.14 0.75 8.51
C PRO A 34 13.45 1.50 8.20
N ILE A 35 14.01 2.22 9.18
CA ILE A 35 15.28 2.96 9.02
C ILE A 35 16.45 2.00 8.74
N GLY A 36 16.52 0.89 9.47
CA GLY A 36 17.52 -0.16 9.25
C GLY A 36 17.40 -0.85 7.90
N GLN A 37 16.22 -0.79 7.30
CA GLN A 37 15.87 -1.34 6.00
C GLN A 37 15.81 -0.23 4.93
N GLY A 38 16.64 0.80 5.09
CA GLY A 38 16.95 1.79 4.06
C GLY A 38 15.99 2.97 3.92
N PHE A 39 14.85 2.99 4.61
CA PHE A 39 13.98 4.15 4.60
C PHE A 39 14.64 5.36 5.28
N ASP A 40 14.49 6.55 4.70
CA ASP A 40 15.03 7.78 5.29
C ASP A 40 14.12 8.33 6.40
N VAL A 41 12.82 8.03 6.34
CA VAL A 41 11.81 8.46 7.30
C VAL A 41 10.96 7.26 7.74
N ASN A 42 10.75 7.14 9.05
CA ASN A 42 9.77 6.24 9.65
C ASN A 42 8.73 7.06 10.42
N VAL A 43 7.45 6.73 10.24
CA VAL A 43 6.36 7.26 11.04
C VAL A 43 5.45 6.11 11.44
N GLY A 44 5.44 5.76 12.72
CA GLY A 44 4.53 4.77 13.29
C GLY A 44 4.82 3.30 12.93
N GLY A 45 5.90 3.02 12.20
CA GLY A 45 6.26 1.67 11.76
C GLY A 45 7.15 0.94 12.74
N TYR A 46 6.61 -0.09 13.39
CA TYR A 46 7.32 -0.97 14.33
C TYR A 46 6.80 -2.42 14.24
N SER A 47 7.15 -3.27 15.22
CA SER A 47 6.84 -4.70 15.19
C SER A 47 5.36 -5.07 15.25
N ALA A 48 4.45 -4.17 15.65
CA ALA A 48 3.03 -4.53 15.70
C ALA A 48 2.37 -4.53 14.31
N GLY A 49 1.57 -5.56 14.03
CA GLY A 49 0.77 -5.66 12.81
C GLY A 49 -0.55 -4.89 12.83
N HIS A 50 -0.90 -4.27 13.95
CA HIS A 50 -2.13 -3.51 14.15
C HIS A 50 -1.98 -2.48 15.30
N PRO A 51 -2.86 -1.46 15.40
CA PRO A 51 -2.81 -0.49 16.49
C PRO A 51 -3.27 -1.12 17.81
N VAL A 52 -2.33 -1.38 18.73
CA VAL A 52 -2.58 -2.12 19.98
C VAL A 52 -3.55 -1.40 20.91
N LYS A 53 -3.50 -0.06 20.97
CA LYS A 53 -4.44 0.78 21.74
C LYS A 53 -5.65 1.26 20.93
N GLY A 54 -5.73 0.86 19.66
CA GLY A 54 -6.76 1.31 18.73
C GLY A 54 -6.34 2.53 17.90
N TYR A 55 -7.32 3.16 17.26
CA TYR A 55 -7.09 4.17 16.23
C TYR A 55 -7.24 5.62 16.70
N PHE A 56 -7.38 5.86 18.00
CA PHE A 56 -7.49 7.21 18.56
C PHE A 56 -6.43 7.42 19.61
N VAL A 57 -6.02 8.67 19.81
CA VAL A 57 -5.09 9.06 20.89
C VAL A 57 -5.63 8.61 22.27
N PRO A 58 -4.78 8.08 23.16
CA PRO A 58 -3.37 7.78 22.94
C PRO A 58 -3.16 6.54 22.05
N TYR A 59 -2.37 6.69 20.99
CA TYR A 59 -1.96 5.59 20.10
C TYR A 59 -1.01 4.64 20.82
N ASN A 60 -0.15 5.20 21.69
CA ASN A 60 0.93 4.49 22.39
C ASN A 60 1.83 3.71 21.42
N ASN A 61 2.17 4.37 20.30
CA ASN A 61 3.06 3.84 19.28
C ASN A 61 4.48 4.39 19.54
N PRO A 62 5.51 3.54 19.64
CA PRO A 62 6.87 4.00 19.94
C PRO A 62 7.48 4.87 18.84
N GLU A 63 6.98 4.75 17.62
CA GLU A 63 7.50 5.44 16.41
C GLU A 63 6.56 6.56 15.95
N LEU A 64 5.53 6.89 16.72
CA LEU A 64 4.59 7.97 16.43
C LEU A 64 4.14 8.62 17.74
N PRO A 65 4.59 9.85 18.04
CA PRO A 65 4.10 10.61 19.18
C PRO A 65 2.58 10.80 19.12
N ASP A 66 1.94 10.80 20.28
CA ASP A 66 0.51 11.08 20.39
C ASP A 66 0.21 12.51 19.95
N GLY A 67 -0.87 12.67 19.19
CA GLY A 67 -1.41 13.96 18.77
C GLY A 67 -2.42 14.54 19.77
N PRO A 68 -3.22 15.55 19.35
CA PRO A 68 -4.25 16.13 20.20
C PRO A 68 -5.35 15.11 20.56
N PRO A 69 -6.09 15.34 21.67
CA PRO A 69 -7.18 14.46 22.08
C PRO A 69 -8.21 14.22 20.97
N GLY A 70 -8.53 12.95 20.72
CA GLY A 70 -9.51 12.54 19.70
C GLY A 70 -8.96 12.47 18.28
N GLU A 71 -7.67 12.75 18.05
CA GLU A 71 -7.05 12.57 16.73
C GLU A 71 -7.13 11.10 16.29
N TYR A 72 -7.47 10.90 15.01
CA TYR A 72 -7.65 9.59 14.40
C TYR A 72 -6.38 9.18 13.64
N LEU A 73 -5.87 7.99 13.95
CA LEU A 73 -4.60 7.47 13.45
C LEU A 73 -4.53 7.43 11.92
N THR A 74 -5.62 7.06 11.23
CA THR A 74 -5.63 7.02 9.75
C THR A 74 -5.46 8.42 9.15
N ASP A 75 -6.08 9.42 9.76
CA ASP A 75 -5.96 10.82 9.33
C ASP A 75 -4.55 11.33 9.66
N ARG A 76 -4.03 11.01 10.85
CA ARG A 76 -2.66 11.35 11.27
C ARG A 76 -1.58 10.81 10.33
N LEU A 77 -1.69 9.55 9.91
CA LEU A 77 -0.75 8.96 8.93
C LEU A 77 -0.88 9.62 7.54
N THR A 78 -2.09 10.02 7.14
CA THR A 78 -2.30 10.79 5.92
C THR A 78 -1.61 12.15 6.02
N ASP A 79 -1.74 12.85 7.14
CA ASP A 79 -1.12 14.16 7.35
C ASP A 79 0.40 14.10 7.21
N GLU A 80 1.02 13.04 7.74
CA GLU A 80 2.46 12.80 7.62
C GLU A 80 2.88 12.49 6.18
N ALA A 81 2.07 11.73 5.43
CA ALA A 81 2.28 11.53 4.00
C ALA A 81 2.21 12.84 3.21
N LEU A 82 1.21 13.68 3.47
CA LEU A 82 1.06 14.99 2.83
C LEU A 82 2.26 15.90 3.14
N ASN A 83 2.72 15.87 4.39
CA ASN A 83 3.90 16.62 4.82
C ASN A 83 5.18 16.14 4.12
N PHE A 84 5.37 14.83 4.01
CA PHE A 84 6.49 14.23 3.29
C PHE A 84 6.51 14.63 1.81
N ILE A 85 5.37 14.52 1.12
CA ILE A 85 5.23 14.90 -0.30
C ILE A 85 5.56 16.40 -0.47
N ARG A 86 4.97 17.27 0.35
CA ARG A 86 5.19 18.72 0.30
C ARG A 86 6.67 19.08 0.49
N THR A 87 7.32 18.46 1.47
CA THR A 87 8.71 18.75 1.84
C THR A 87 9.70 18.28 0.76
N ASN A 88 9.34 17.23 0.01
CA ASN A 88 10.21 16.60 -0.98
C ASN A 88 9.79 16.84 -2.43
N LYS A 89 8.88 17.80 -2.68
CA LYS A 89 8.32 18.09 -4.01
C LYS A 89 9.37 18.35 -5.11
N ASP A 90 10.57 18.80 -4.74
CA ASP A 90 11.64 19.16 -5.67
C ASP A 90 12.65 18.00 -5.91
N LYS A 91 12.38 16.80 -5.38
CA LYS A 91 13.22 15.61 -5.50
C LYS A 91 12.36 14.38 -5.84
N PRO A 92 12.91 13.34 -6.51
CA PRO A 92 12.21 12.07 -6.62
C PRO A 92 12.02 11.46 -5.22
N PHE A 93 10.81 10.99 -4.94
CA PHE A 93 10.49 10.37 -3.65
C PHE A 93 9.80 9.02 -3.83
N PHE A 94 9.92 8.17 -2.82
CA PHE A 94 9.19 6.93 -2.66
C PHE A 94 8.46 6.94 -1.32
N LEU A 95 7.13 6.94 -1.38
CA LEU A 95 6.29 6.88 -0.20
C LEU A 95 5.64 5.49 -0.11
N TYR A 96 6.04 4.73 0.90
CA TYR A 96 5.35 3.53 1.32
C TYR A 96 4.38 3.89 2.46
N LEU A 97 3.07 3.84 2.18
CA LEU A 97 2.01 4.22 3.13
C LEU A 97 1.16 2.99 3.50
N PRO A 98 1.69 2.03 4.27
CA PRO A 98 0.93 0.90 4.78
C PRO A 98 0.00 1.35 5.91
N HIS A 99 -1.20 1.85 5.59
CA HIS A 99 -2.19 2.17 6.61
C HIS A 99 -2.44 0.96 7.54
N TYR A 100 -2.57 1.21 8.84
CA TYR A 100 -3.08 0.20 9.77
C TYR A 100 -4.55 -0.10 9.49
N ALA A 101 -5.32 0.91 9.07
CA ALA A 101 -6.68 0.72 8.63
C ALA A 101 -6.71 -0.17 7.37
N VAL A 102 -7.64 -1.09 7.24
CA VAL A 102 -8.88 -1.24 8.03
C VAL A 102 -8.84 -2.43 9.01
N HIS A 103 -7.66 -2.75 9.55
CA HIS A 103 -7.46 -3.88 10.45
C HIS A 103 -8.17 -3.69 11.81
N THR A 104 -8.47 -4.77 12.52
CA THR A 104 -8.97 -4.71 13.90
C THR A 104 -7.96 -4.03 14.84
N PRO A 105 -8.43 -3.39 15.93
CA PRO A 105 -9.83 -3.26 16.35
C PRO A 105 -10.64 -2.30 15.48
N LEU A 106 -11.94 -2.55 15.30
CA LEU A 106 -12.80 -1.71 14.43
C LEU A 106 -13.19 -0.41 15.14
N HIS A 107 -12.27 0.55 15.17
CA HIS A 107 -12.47 1.89 15.71
C HIS A 107 -12.53 2.90 14.55
N ALA A 108 -13.62 3.64 14.45
CA ALA A 108 -13.85 4.62 13.40
C ALA A 108 -14.53 5.86 13.97
N LYS A 109 -14.47 6.96 13.21
CA LYS A 109 -15.09 8.23 13.56
C LYS A 109 -16.61 8.08 13.70
N ALA A 110 -17.17 8.64 14.78
CA ALA A 110 -18.55 8.37 15.20
C ALA A 110 -19.59 8.81 14.16
N GLU A 111 -19.36 9.97 13.55
CA GLU A 111 -20.18 10.53 12.48
C GLU A 111 -20.23 9.64 11.24
N LEU A 112 -19.13 8.99 10.88
CA LEU A 112 -19.09 8.03 9.77
C LEU A 112 -19.79 6.72 10.13
N ILE A 113 -19.64 6.25 11.37
CA ILE A 113 -20.39 5.08 11.84
C ILE A 113 -21.90 5.36 11.74
N ASP A 114 -22.35 6.53 12.17
CA ASP A 114 -23.77 6.88 12.13
C ASP A 114 -24.29 7.08 10.71
N LYS A 115 -23.46 7.58 9.78
CA LYS A 115 -23.75 7.58 8.35
C LYS A 115 -24.02 6.16 7.84
N TYR A 116 -23.14 5.20 8.15
CA TYR A 116 -23.27 3.84 7.63
C TYR A 116 -24.30 2.98 8.37
N LYS A 117 -24.67 3.28 9.61
CA LYS A 117 -25.84 2.67 10.27
C LYS A 117 -27.14 2.97 9.54
N LYS A 118 -27.22 4.14 8.90
CA LYS A 118 -28.40 4.59 8.13
C LYS A 118 -28.41 4.07 6.69
N LYS A 119 -27.36 3.36 6.26
CA LYS A 119 -27.23 2.80 4.92
C LYS A 119 -27.42 1.29 4.97
N ALA A 120 -28.31 0.76 4.14
CA ALA A 120 -28.46 -0.67 4.00
C ALA A 120 -27.17 -1.30 3.45
N GLY A 121 -26.78 -2.46 4.00
CA GLY A 121 -25.69 -3.25 3.47
C GLY A 121 -25.94 -3.75 2.04
N SER A 122 -24.88 -4.12 1.34
CA SER A 122 -24.94 -4.61 -0.05
C SER A 122 -23.81 -5.62 -0.32
N ASN A 123 -24.05 -6.62 -1.18
CA ASN A 123 -23.02 -7.58 -1.61
C ASN A 123 -22.31 -8.30 -0.44
N GLY A 124 -23.07 -8.64 0.61
CA GLY A 124 -22.54 -9.26 1.83
C GLY A 124 -21.82 -8.30 2.79
N GLN A 125 -21.71 -7.01 2.45
CA GLN A 125 -21.15 -5.97 3.31
C GLN A 125 -22.24 -5.36 4.18
N ASN A 126 -22.10 -5.42 5.51
CA ASN A 126 -23.09 -4.86 6.44
C ASN A 126 -22.49 -4.42 7.79
N ASN A 127 -21.22 -3.99 7.80
CA ASN A 127 -20.54 -3.57 9.02
C ASN A 127 -20.27 -2.05 8.98
N PRO A 128 -21.07 -1.23 9.70
CA PRO A 128 -20.93 0.23 9.68
C PRO A 128 -19.57 0.74 10.15
N LYS A 129 -18.95 0.06 11.14
CA LYS A 129 -17.63 0.45 11.64
C LYS A 129 -16.56 0.21 10.58
N TYR A 130 -16.59 -0.95 9.94
CA TYR A 130 -15.66 -1.30 8.87
C TYR A 130 -15.80 -0.35 7.67
N ALA A 131 -17.05 -0.05 7.25
CA ALA A 131 -17.32 0.90 6.18
C ALA A 131 -16.81 2.33 6.53
N ALA A 132 -16.97 2.77 7.78
CA ALA A 132 -16.45 4.05 8.24
C ALA A 132 -14.91 4.13 8.23
N MET A 133 -14.22 3.02 8.54
CA MET A 133 -12.76 2.96 8.42
C MET A 133 -12.32 3.02 6.95
N ILE A 134 -13.02 2.31 6.04
CA ILE A 134 -12.77 2.38 4.59
C ILE A 134 -12.93 3.82 4.11
N GLU A 135 -14.02 4.50 4.46
CA GLU A 135 -14.24 5.90 4.04
C GLU A 135 -13.14 6.82 4.56
N SER A 136 -12.62 6.60 5.76
CA SER A 136 -11.50 7.41 6.27
C SER A 136 -10.21 7.17 5.47
N THR A 137 -9.92 5.93 5.08
CA THR A 137 -8.80 5.62 4.18
C THR A 137 -9.00 6.24 2.79
N ASP A 138 -10.21 6.15 2.23
CA ASP A 138 -10.57 6.76 0.94
C ASP A 138 -10.40 8.28 0.95
N GLN A 139 -10.89 8.96 2.00
CA GLN A 139 -10.65 10.39 2.23
C GLN A 139 -9.14 10.69 2.27
N GLY A 140 -8.35 9.85 2.92
CA GLY A 140 -6.89 10.00 2.96
C GLY A 140 -6.24 9.91 1.59
N VAL A 141 -6.62 8.92 0.78
CA VAL A 141 -6.18 8.79 -0.62
C VAL A 141 -6.58 10.02 -1.42
N GLY A 142 -7.83 10.48 -1.31
CA GLY A 142 -8.32 11.69 -1.99
C GLY A 142 -7.46 12.91 -1.68
N ARG A 143 -7.15 13.14 -0.40
CA ARG A 143 -6.27 14.25 0.03
C ARG A 143 -4.86 14.15 -0.56
N ILE A 144 -4.32 12.94 -0.69
CA ILE A 144 -3.01 12.72 -1.34
C ILE A 144 -3.09 13.05 -2.82
N MET A 145 -4.14 12.61 -3.51
CA MET A 145 -4.35 12.94 -4.93
C MET A 145 -4.46 14.44 -5.16
N ASP A 146 -5.26 15.13 -4.34
CA ASP A 146 -5.41 16.59 -4.38
C ASP A 146 -4.08 17.30 -4.14
N LYS A 147 -3.26 16.79 -3.21
CA LYS A 147 -1.93 17.37 -2.92
C LYS A 147 -0.96 17.19 -4.08
N LEU A 148 -1.00 16.05 -4.77
CA LEU A 148 -0.19 15.84 -5.98
C LEU A 148 -0.60 16.78 -7.11
N ASP A 149 -1.89 17.08 -7.26
CA ASP A 149 -2.39 18.05 -8.23
C ASP A 149 -1.99 19.47 -7.85
N GLU A 150 -2.20 19.88 -6.59
CA GLU A 150 -1.82 21.20 -6.04
C GLU A 150 -0.34 21.52 -6.26
N LEU A 151 0.53 20.53 -6.07
CA LEU A 151 1.98 20.69 -6.21
C LEU A 151 2.48 20.49 -7.65
N GLY A 152 1.60 20.20 -8.61
CA GLY A 152 1.97 19.92 -10.00
C GLY A 152 2.74 18.61 -10.20
N LEU A 153 2.64 17.66 -9.25
CA LEU A 153 3.39 16.39 -9.23
C LEU A 153 2.66 15.24 -9.93
N THR A 154 1.36 15.37 -10.22
CA THR A 154 0.53 14.31 -10.80
C THR A 154 1.15 13.72 -12.08
N GLY A 155 1.66 14.55 -12.98
CA GLY A 155 2.23 14.09 -14.25
C GLY A 155 3.51 13.27 -14.12
N ASN A 156 4.13 13.26 -12.94
CA ASN A 156 5.41 12.59 -12.63
C ASN A 156 5.33 11.71 -11.37
N THR A 157 4.12 11.33 -10.95
CA THR A 157 3.91 10.44 -9.79
C THR A 157 3.11 9.22 -10.22
N ILE A 158 3.59 8.05 -9.81
CA ILE A 158 2.89 6.77 -10.00
C ILE A 158 2.26 6.40 -8.67
N VAL A 159 0.96 6.12 -8.67
CA VAL A 159 0.25 5.69 -7.47
C VAL A 159 -0.15 4.23 -7.64
N PHE A 160 0.32 3.40 -6.71
CA PHE A 160 -0.12 2.02 -6.54
C PHE A 160 -1.01 1.96 -5.29
N PHE A 161 -2.20 1.40 -5.43
CA PHE A 161 -3.09 1.11 -4.30
C PHE A 161 -3.45 -0.37 -4.33
N PHE A 162 -3.22 -1.08 -3.24
CA PHE A 162 -3.56 -2.50 -3.11
C PHE A 162 -3.69 -2.91 -1.64
N SER A 163 -4.28 -4.08 -1.37
CA SER A 163 -4.38 -4.65 -0.02
C SER A 163 -3.23 -5.62 0.29
N ASP A 164 -2.91 -5.81 1.57
CA ASP A 164 -1.87 -6.75 2.01
C ASP A 164 -2.32 -8.22 1.98
N ASN A 165 -3.63 -8.47 2.10
CA ASN A 165 -4.26 -9.78 2.11
C ASN A 165 -5.78 -9.64 1.98
N GLY A 166 -6.47 -10.75 1.74
CA GLY A 166 -7.92 -10.77 1.65
C GLY A 166 -8.62 -10.38 2.95
N GLY A 167 -9.89 -9.99 2.84
CA GLY A 167 -10.68 -9.54 3.97
C GLY A 167 -10.94 -10.63 5.02
N VAL A 168 -11.06 -10.22 6.29
CA VAL A 168 -11.42 -11.13 7.39
C VAL A 168 -12.88 -11.53 7.29
N LYS A 169 -13.14 -12.83 7.13
CA LYS A 169 -14.52 -13.37 7.08
C LYS A 169 -15.30 -12.99 8.35
N GLY A 170 -16.55 -12.56 8.17
CA GLY A 170 -17.43 -12.13 9.26
C GLY A 170 -17.28 -10.65 9.63
N ILE A 171 -16.15 -10.01 9.29
CA ILE A 171 -16.00 -8.54 9.36
C ILE A 171 -16.40 -7.90 8.04
N THR A 172 -15.92 -8.49 6.94
CA THR A 172 -16.15 -8.05 5.55
C THR A 172 -16.46 -9.26 4.66
N SER A 173 -16.86 -8.99 3.42
CA SER A 173 -17.15 -9.97 2.38
C SER A 173 -16.09 -9.94 1.27
N ASN A 174 -15.57 -11.11 0.91
CA ASN A 174 -14.71 -11.31 -0.27
C ASN A 174 -15.48 -11.92 -1.46
N GLN A 175 -16.81 -12.03 -1.38
CA GLN A 175 -17.61 -12.63 -2.43
C GLN A 175 -17.41 -11.87 -3.77
N PRO A 176 -17.35 -12.58 -4.91
CA PRO A 176 -17.63 -14.02 -5.08
C PRO A 176 -16.43 -14.95 -4.80
N LEU A 177 -15.29 -14.41 -4.35
CA LEU A 177 -14.08 -15.19 -4.14
C LEU A 177 -14.21 -16.12 -2.92
N ARG A 178 -13.68 -17.33 -3.05
CA ARG A 178 -13.68 -18.33 -1.98
C ARG A 178 -12.68 -17.92 -0.89
N GLY A 179 -13.09 -17.98 0.39
CA GLY A 179 -12.17 -17.80 1.52
C GLY A 179 -12.00 -16.35 2.01
N GLY A 180 -10.91 -16.10 2.72
CA GLY A 180 -10.60 -14.82 3.35
C GLY A 180 -9.20 -14.81 3.96
N LYS A 181 -8.88 -13.77 4.72
CA LYS A 181 -7.58 -13.60 5.41
C LYS A 181 -7.09 -14.92 6.02
N GLY A 182 -5.84 -15.27 5.75
CA GLY A 182 -5.20 -16.49 6.27
C GLY A 182 -5.62 -17.77 5.56
N MET A 183 -6.12 -17.69 4.33
CA MET A 183 -6.43 -18.86 3.50
C MET A 183 -5.78 -18.73 2.12
N LEU A 184 -5.36 -19.87 1.54
CA LEU A 184 -4.81 -19.97 0.18
C LEU A 184 -5.88 -20.03 -0.93
N TYR A 185 -7.10 -19.61 -0.64
CA TYR A 185 -8.14 -19.46 -1.65
C TYR A 185 -8.16 -18.02 -2.16
N GLU A 186 -8.69 -17.79 -3.37
CA GLU A 186 -8.74 -16.46 -4.02
C GLU A 186 -9.16 -15.33 -3.08
N GLY A 187 -10.15 -15.51 -2.22
CA GLY A 187 -10.61 -14.47 -1.29
C GLY A 187 -9.62 -14.12 -0.18
N GLY A 188 -8.52 -14.86 -0.03
CA GLY A 188 -7.42 -14.58 0.89
C GLY A 188 -6.15 -14.05 0.24
N ILE A 189 -5.97 -14.23 -1.08
CA ILE A 189 -4.74 -13.89 -1.82
C ILE A 189 -4.94 -13.00 -3.05
N ARG A 190 -6.19 -12.78 -3.50
CA ARG A 190 -6.52 -11.95 -4.65
C ARG A 190 -7.18 -10.66 -4.18
N GLU A 191 -6.45 -9.57 -4.33
CA GLU A 191 -6.79 -8.27 -3.78
C GLU A 191 -7.19 -7.24 -4.85
N PRO A 192 -7.94 -6.19 -4.49
CA PRO A 192 -8.06 -5.01 -5.32
C PRO A 192 -6.68 -4.39 -5.54
N MET A 193 -6.36 -4.04 -6.78
CA MET A 193 -5.17 -3.29 -7.14
C MET A 193 -5.52 -2.22 -8.18
N PHE A 194 -5.05 -1.00 -7.96
CA PHE A 194 -5.14 0.11 -8.90
C PHE A 194 -3.75 0.68 -9.15
N VAL A 195 -3.49 1.04 -10.41
CA VAL A 195 -2.28 1.76 -10.80
C VAL A 195 -2.68 3.00 -11.57
N ARG A 196 -2.24 4.17 -11.10
CA ARG A 196 -2.39 5.43 -11.82
C ARG A 196 -1.02 5.91 -12.23
N TRP A 197 -0.75 5.91 -13.53
CA TRP A 197 0.44 6.52 -14.12
C TRP A 197 0.03 7.37 -15.32
N PRO A 198 -0.20 8.69 -15.12
CA PRO A 198 -0.61 9.56 -16.20
C PRO A 198 0.36 9.50 -17.39
N ARG A 199 -0.19 9.38 -18.61
CA ARG A 199 0.54 9.19 -19.89
C ARG A 199 1.20 7.83 -20.11
N ARG A 200 0.99 6.86 -19.20
CA ARG A 200 1.36 5.45 -19.42
C ARG A 200 0.15 4.54 -19.36
N THR A 201 -0.62 4.60 -18.27
CA THR A 201 -1.85 3.81 -18.13
C THR A 201 -3.00 4.47 -18.89
N ALA A 202 -3.73 3.69 -19.68
CA ALA A 202 -4.98 4.14 -20.28
C ALA A 202 -6.06 4.32 -19.18
N PRO A 203 -6.75 5.48 -19.12
CA PRO A 203 -7.84 5.69 -18.17
C PRO A 203 -8.94 4.63 -18.32
N ASN A 204 -9.56 4.25 -17.21
CA ASN A 204 -10.69 3.29 -17.18
C ASN A 204 -10.38 1.95 -17.89
N SER A 205 -9.13 1.47 -17.78
CA SER A 205 -8.71 0.20 -18.34
C SER A 205 -8.48 -0.86 -17.25
N THR A 206 -8.66 -2.13 -17.62
CA THR A 206 -8.41 -3.29 -16.76
C THR A 206 -7.31 -4.17 -17.38
N CYS A 207 -6.63 -4.96 -16.54
CA CYS A 207 -5.65 -5.95 -16.96
C CYS A 207 -5.87 -7.21 -16.13
N ASP A 208 -6.08 -8.34 -16.80
CA ASP A 208 -6.38 -9.63 -16.14
C ASP A 208 -5.11 -10.45 -15.87
N ALA A 209 -3.93 -9.94 -16.24
CA ALA A 209 -2.66 -10.59 -15.97
C ALA A 209 -2.40 -10.65 -14.45
N PRO A 210 -2.02 -11.82 -13.90
CA PRO A 210 -1.80 -11.97 -12.48
C PRO A 210 -0.49 -11.34 -12.02
N VAL A 211 -0.60 -10.28 -11.22
CA VAL A 211 0.51 -9.61 -10.52
C VAL A 211 0.53 -10.08 -9.07
N ILE A 212 1.72 -10.40 -8.55
CA ILE A 212 1.94 -10.82 -7.15
C ILE A 212 2.90 -9.87 -6.45
N GLY A 213 2.89 -9.85 -5.12
CA GLY A 213 3.64 -8.86 -4.32
C GLY A 213 5.14 -8.75 -4.65
N ILE A 214 5.77 -9.88 -4.99
CA ILE A 214 7.21 -9.92 -5.34
C ILE A 214 7.54 -9.23 -6.68
N ASP A 215 6.55 -8.95 -7.53
CA ASP A 215 6.75 -8.23 -8.79
C ASP A 215 6.95 -6.73 -8.61
N PHE A 216 6.51 -6.17 -7.49
CA PHE A 216 6.68 -4.74 -7.21
C PHE A 216 8.15 -4.36 -7.12
N TYR A 217 9.00 -5.24 -6.57
CA TYR A 217 10.43 -4.97 -6.45
C TYR A 217 11.10 -4.72 -7.82
N PRO A 218 11.12 -5.66 -8.78
CA PRO A 218 11.69 -5.39 -10.11
C PRO A 218 10.97 -4.27 -10.86
N THR A 219 9.65 -4.11 -10.67
CA THR A 219 8.88 -3.03 -11.30
C THR A 219 9.35 -1.66 -10.83
N ILE A 220 9.54 -1.48 -9.51
CA ILE A 220 10.04 -0.22 -8.94
C ILE A 220 11.49 0.02 -9.37
N LEU A 221 12.33 -1.01 -9.44
CA LEU A 221 13.69 -0.85 -9.97
C LEU A 221 13.68 -0.35 -11.42
N GLU A 222 12.84 -0.92 -12.29
CA GLU A 222 12.71 -0.49 -13.68
C GLU A 222 12.20 0.95 -13.78
N ILE A 223 11.16 1.30 -13.01
CA ILE A 223 10.58 2.65 -12.98
C ILE A 223 11.61 3.71 -12.54
N THR A 224 12.39 3.39 -11.51
CA THR A 224 13.33 4.34 -10.89
C THR A 224 14.71 4.35 -11.58
N GLY A 225 14.98 3.40 -12.47
CA GLY A 225 16.30 3.16 -13.04
C GLY A 225 17.31 2.60 -12.03
N ALA A 226 16.85 2.20 -10.85
CA ALA A 226 17.70 1.60 -9.82
C ALA A 226 18.22 0.24 -10.28
N LYS A 227 19.44 -0.09 -9.85
CA LYS A 227 20.10 -1.34 -10.23
C LYS A 227 19.83 -2.41 -9.19
N LYS A 228 19.41 -3.58 -9.66
CA LYS A 228 19.36 -4.80 -8.82
C LYS A 228 20.75 -5.11 -8.26
N SER A 229 20.83 -5.51 -6.99
CA SER A 229 22.05 -6.12 -6.45
C SER A 229 22.46 -7.35 -7.27
N LYS A 230 23.76 -7.51 -7.53
CA LYS A 230 24.27 -8.62 -8.37
C LYS A 230 23.89 -9.99 -7.78
N ASP A 231 23.92 -10.10 -6.46
CA ASP A 231 23.74 -11.36 -5.73
C ASP A 231 22.27 -11.67 -5.41
N HIS A 232 21.34 -10.75 -5.69
CA HIS A 232 19.93 -10.94 -5.40
C HIS A 232 19.22 -11.65 -6.57
N ILE A 233 18.87 -12.92 -6.43
CA ILE A 233 18.01 -13.61 -7.39
C ILE A 233 16.57 -13.10 -7.20
N LEU A 234 15.93 -12.63 -8.27
CA LEU A 234 14.53 -12.17 -8.19
C LEU A 234 13.59 -13.29 -8.58
N ASP A 235 12.59 -13.52 -7.73
CA ASP A 235 11.48 -14.42 -8.03
C ASP A 235 10.36 -13.71 -8.81
N GLY A 236 10.25 -12.38 -8.66
CA GLY A 236 9.27 -11.55 -9.35
C GLY A 236 9.72 -11.11 -10.75
N GLN A 237 8.77 -10.62 -11.54
CA GLN A 237 9.02 -10.02 -12.86
C GLN A 237 8.46 -8.60 -12.90
N SER A 238 9.13 -7.68 -13.59
CA SER A 238 8.59 -6.34 -13.76
C SER A 238 7.31 -6.37 -14.59
N PHE A 239 6.27 -5.67 -14.11
CA PHE A 239 4.99 -5.54 -14.81
C PHE A 239 4.82 -4.18 -15.51
N VAL A 240 5.89 -3.36 -15.65
CA VAL A 240 5.83 -2.06 -16.36
C VAL A 240 5.23 -2.20 -17.76
N ALA A 241 5.58 -3.29 -18.45
CA ALA A 241 5.03 -3.67 -19.75
C ALA A 241 3.49 -3.70 -19.78
N LEU A 242 2.85 -4.15 -18.69
CA LEU A 242 1.40 -4.25 -18.58
C LEU A 242 0.71 -2.89 -18.38
N LEU A 243 1.48 -1.86 -18.01
CA LEU A 243 0.96 -0.53 -17.72
C LEU A 243 0.79 0.33 -18.97
N ASN A 244 1.20 -0.14 -20.15
CA ASN A 244 1.10 0.59 -21.41
C ASN A 244 0.49 -0.28 -22.52
N LYS A 245 -0.84 -0.27 -22.63
CA LYS A 245 -1.59 -1.01 -23.66
C LYS A 245 -1.29 -0.58 -25.10
N GLU A 246 -0.80 0.64 -25.29
CA GLU A 246 -0.49 1.19 -26.61
C GLU A 246 0.91 0.76 -27.11
N ASN A 247 1.66 0.01 -26.30
CA ASN A 247 2.94 -0.53 -26.70
C ASN A 247 2.73 -1.62 -27.77
N SER A 248 3.47 -1.54 -28.90
CA SER A 248 3.41 -2.53 -29.98
C SER A 248 3.82 -3.94 -29.54
N THR A 249 4.52 -4.06 -28.41
CA THR A 249 4.86 -5.37 -27.81
C THR A 249 3.92 -5.80 -26.70
N PHE A 250 2.83 -5.06 -26.42
CA PHE A 250 1.93 -5.33 -25.30
C PHE A 250 1.41 -6.76 -25.31
N ASP A 251 0.84 -7.24 -26.43
CA ASP A 251 0.24 -8.58 -26.49
C ASP A 251 1.27 -9.69 -26.21
N ILE A 252 2.50 -9.53 -26.73
CA ILE A 252 3.59 -10.48 -26.53
C ILE A 252 4.02 -10.48 -25.05
N GLN A 253 4.18 -9.28 -24.46
CA GLN A 253 4.59 -9.13 -23.07
C GLN A 253 3.50 -9.60 -22.11
N TYR A 254 2.23 -9.33 -22.44
CA TYR A 254 1.06 -9.80 -21.72
C TYR A 254 1.00 -11.33 -21.71
N SER A 255 1.12 -11.99 -22.87
CA SER A 255 1.09 -13.46 -22.96
C SER A 255 2.18 -14.08 -22.10
N LYS A 256 3.43 -13.62 -22.28
CA LYS A 256 4.59 -14.12 -21.54
C LYS A 256 4.45 -13.94 -20.02
N PHE A 257 3.96 -12.77 -19.59
CA PHE A 257 3.78 -12.49 -18.17
C PHE A 257 2.63 -13.31 -17.57
N SER A 258 1.56 -13.54 -18.35
CA SER A 258 0.36 -14.23 -17.88
C SER A 258 0.49 -15.74 -17.82
N GLU A 259 1.37 -16.34 -18.63
CA GLU A 259 1.61 -17.79 -18.69
C GLU A 259 2.58 -18.30 -17.61
N ARG A 260 3.19 -17.41 -16.83
CA ARG A 260 4.20 -17.82 -15.83
C ARG A 260 3.58 -18.60 -14.67
N ALA A 261 4.37 -19.51 -14.12
CA ALA A 261 4.04 -20.13 -12.84
C ALA A 261 4.09 -19.10 -11.70
N LEU A 262 3.12 -19.17 -10.79
CA LEU A 262 3.08 -18.37 -9.58
C LEU A 262 3.27 -19.29 -8.37
N PHE A 263 4.09 -18.84 -7.42
CA PHE A 263 4.43 -19.63 -6.24
C PHE A 263 3.97 -18.89 -4.98
N TRP A 264 3.29 -19.60 -4.09
CA TRP A 264 2.91 -19.09 -2.78
C TRP A 264 3.66 -19.83 -1.69
N HIS A 265 4.34 -19.06 -0.85
CA HIS A 265 4.85 -19.54 0.43
C HIS A 265 3.84 -19.17 1.50
N PHE A 266 3.12 -20.16 2.00
CA PHE A 266 2.18 -19.98 3.10
C PHE A 266 2.89 -20.39 4.41
N PRO A 267 3.06 -19.47 5.37
CA PRO A 267 3.63 -19.82 6.67
C PRO A 267 2.71 -20.74 7.48
#